data_AF-A0A7Y2NVW7-F1
#
_entry.id   AF-A0A7Y2NVW7-F1
#
_cell.length_a   1.000
_cell.length_b   1.000
_cell.length_c   1.000
_cell.angle_alpha   90.00
_cell.angle_beta   90.00
_cell.angle_gamma   90.00
#
_symmetry.space_group_name_H-M   'P 1'
#
loop_
_entity.id
_entity.type
_entity.pdbx_description
1 polymer ?
#
loop_
_entity_poly.entity_id
_entity_poly.type
_entity_poly.pdbx_seq_one_letter_code
_entity_poly.pdbx_strand_id
1 'polypeptide(L)'
;MPSSSGHRRQAGLLLPLLVFACTQSNLEPENARPLEPPPSYHSWWAEVEGCTGISAPLARVRWYEAERLINREAGTEHVGAWSPPHTIFIRSDRLLFEAGVKHEMVHDLLQVMEHDSPVFVRCAGM
;
A
#
# COMPACT_ATOMS: atom_id res chain seq x y z
N MET A 1 -8.60 24.18 70.83
CA MET A 1 -8.77 23.95 69.38
C MET A 1 -7.54 23.21 68.86
N PRO A 2 -7.60 21.88 68.64
CA PRO A 2 -6.55 21.17 67.92
C PRO A 2 -7.01 20.68 66.53
N SER A 3 -5.98 20.55 65.70
CA SER A 3 -5.93 20.15 64.30
C SER A 3 -6.39 18.70 64.05
N SER A 4 -7.01 18.44 62.90
CA SER A 4 -7.17 17.09 62.36
C SER A 4 -6.69 17.05 60.92
N SER A 5 -5.66 16.24 60.70
CA SER A 5 -4.97 16.01 59.43
C SER A 5 -5.73 14.96 58.61
N GLY A 6 -6.34 15.37 57.50
CA GLY A 6 -7.06 14.49 56.57
C GLY A 6 -6.17 14.03 55.42
N HIS A 7 -5.79 12.75 55.42
CA HIS A 7 -5.03 12.10 54.35
C HIS A 7 -5.84 12.07 53.04
N ARG A 8 -5.34 12.71 51.98
CA ARG A 8 -5.86 12.54 50.61
C ARG A 8 -5.41 11.20 50.06
N ARG A 9 -6.35 10.26 49.96
CA ARG A 9 -6.19 9.04 49.16
C ARG A 9 -6.21 9.45 47.68
N GLN A 10 -5.07 9.36 47.01
CA GLN A 10 -5.02 9.48 45.55
C GLN A 10 -5.53 8.16 44.96
N ALA A 11 -6.72 8.19 44.37
CA ALA A 11 -7.21 7.13 43.49
C ALA A 11 -6.41 7.22 42.19
N GLY A 12 -5.42 6.35 42.03
CA GLY A 12 -4.67 6.22 40.78
C GLY A 12 -5.58 5.67 39.68
N LEU A 13 -5.97 6.53 38.74
CA LEU A 13 -6.66 6.14 37.53
C LEU A 13 -5.62 5.51 36.59
N LEU A 14 -5.63 4.18 36.46
CA LEU A 14 -4.80 3.45 35.50
C LEU A 14 -5.36 3.72 34.08
N LEU A 15 -4.66 4.55 33.31
CA LEU A 15 -4.96 4.82 31.91
C LEU A 15 -4.44 3.65 31.05
N PRO A 16 -5.27 2.94 30.26
CA PRO A 16 -4.81 1.84 29.44
C PRO A 16 -4.01 2.38 28.24
N LEU A 17 -2.76 1.97 28.12
CA LEU A 17 -1.88 2.30 27.00
C LEU A 17 -2.30 1.43 25.80
N LEU A 18 -3.10 2.00 24.88
CA LEU A 18 -3.46 1.39 23.61
C LEU A 18 -2.22 1.39 22.69
N VAL A 19 -1.55 0.24 22.60
CA VAL A 19 -0.45 0.03 21.66
C VAL A 19 -1.05 -0.19 20.28
N PHE A 20 -1.07 0.85 19.44
CA PHE A 20 -1.31 0.71 18.01
C PHE A 20 -0.12 -0.05 17.40
N ALA A 21 -0.30 -1.33 17.10
CA ALA A 21 0.64 -2.06 16.27
C ALA A 21 0.53 -1.52 14.85
N CYS A 22 1.50 -0.72 14.42
CA CYS A 22 1.66 -0.39 13.01
C CYS A 22 2.06 -1.67 12.28
N THR A 23 1.18 -2.20 11.42
CA THR A 23 1.54 -3.23 10.45
C THR A 23 2.53 -2.62 9.47
N GLN A 24 3.82 -2.81 9.72
CA GLN A 24 4.88 -2.33 8.84
C GLN A 24 4.81 -3.12 7.53
N SER A 25 4.72 -2.40 6.40
CA SER A 25 4.87 -3.01 5.08
C SER A 25 6.24 -3.70 5.00
N ASN A 26 6.28 -4.96 4.55
CA ASN A 26 7.52 -5.70 4.31
C ASN A 26 8.27 -5.23 3.05
N LEU A 27 7.67 -4.31 2.29
CA LEU A 27 8.28 -3.67 1.13
C LEU A 27 9.23 -2.55 1.57
N GLU A 28 10.47 -2.64 1.11
CA GLU A 28 11.46 -1.57 1.23
C GLU A 28 11.81 -1.04 -0.16
N PRO A 29 11.30 0.14 -0.55
CA PRO A 29 11.67 0.78 -1.79
C PRO A 29 12.96 1.61 -1.59
N GLU A 30 14.00 1.30 -2.33
CA GLU A 30 15.26 2.05 -2.31
C GLU A 30 15.20 3.25 -3.25
N ASN A 31 15.60 4.43 -2.76
CA ASN A 31 15.64 5.68 -3.53
C ASN A 31 14.30 6.05 -4.20
N ALA A 32 13.18 5.77 -3.50
CA ALA A 32 11.84 6.06 -3.98
C ALA A 32 11.64 7.57 -4.24
N ARG A 33 11.12 7.91 -5.41
CA ARG A 33 10.75 9.29 -5.77
C ARG A 33 9.35 9.33 -6.39
N PRO A 34 8.61 10.44 -6.24
CA PRO A 34 7.32 10.58 -6.88
C PRO A 34 7.42 10.38 -8.39
N LEU A 35 6.49 9.63 -8.95
CA LEU A 35 6.37 9.38 -10.38
C LEU A 35 5.10 10.07 -10.87
N GLU A 36 5.22 10.88 -11.92
CA GLU A 36 4.03 11.25 -12.70
C GLU A 36 3.73 10.08 -13.66
N PRO A 37 2.54 9.45 -13.58
CA PRO A 37 2.24 8.29 -14.40
C PRO A 37 2.30 8.66 -15.90
N PRO A 38 3.04 7.90 -16.73
CA PRO A 38 3.08 8.14 -18.17
C PRO A 38 1.70 8.05 -18.82
N PRO A 39 1.46 8.71 -19.97
CA PRO A 39 0.17 8.66 -20.66
C PRO A 39 -0.35 7.24 -20.94
N SER A 40 0.53 6.26 -21.17
CA SER A 40 0.15 4.86 -21.37
C SER A 40 -0.60 4.25 -20.19
N TYR A 41 -0.35 4.75 -18.96
CA TYR A 41 -1.00 4.24 -17.76
C TYR A 41 -2.50 4.54 -17.76
N HIS A 42 -2.95 5.60 -18.43
CA HIS A 42 -4.38 5.88 -18.58
C HIS A 42 -5.08 4.81 -19.42
N SER A 43 -4.48 4.39 -20.52
CA SER A 43 -5.02 3.32 -21.37
C SER A 43 -5.02 1.99 -20.63
N TRP A 44 -3.91 1.64 -19.98
CA TRP A 44 -3.79 0.41 -19.21
C TRP A 44 -4.76 0.38 -18.02
N TRP A 45 -4.97 1.51 -17.35
CA TRP A 45 -5.96 1.63 -16.29
C TRP A 45 -7.36 1.30 -16.79
N ALA A 46 -7.78 1.89 -17.91
CA ALA A 46 -9.10 1.63 -18.50
C ALA A 46 -9.28 0.15 -18.89
N GLU A 47 -8.23 -0.51 -19.37
CA GLU A 47 -8.26 -1.95 -19.65
C GLU A 47 -8.46 -2.79 -18.38
N VAL A 48 -7.76 -2.44 -17.30
CA VAL A 48 -7.91 -3.14 -16.01
C VAL A 48 -9.29 -2.86 -15.40
N GLU A 49 -9.82 -1.64 -15.49
CA GLU A 49 -11.19 -1.32 -15.10
C GLU A 49 -12.20 -2.20 -15.87
N GLY A 50 -11.99 -2.35 -17.18
CA GLY A 50 -12.81 -3.21 -18.04
C GLY A 50 -12.78 -4.69 -17.63
N CYS A 51 -11.60 -5.24 -17.28
CA CYS A 51 -11.49 -6.64 -16.86
C CYS A 51 -12.03 -6.92 -15.45
N THR A 52 -11.74 -6.00 -14.52
CA THR A 52 -12.15 -6.15 -13.11
C THR A 52 -13.62 -5.82 -12.92
N GLY A 53 -14.21 -5.00 -13.80
CA GLY A 53 -15.56 -4.45 -13.66
C GLY A 53 -15.64 -3.34 -12.60
N ILE A 54 -14.50 -2.83 -12.13
CA ILE A 54 -14.41 -1.77 -11.12
C ILE A 54 -13.90 -0.51 -11.80
N SER A 55 -14.63 0.59 -11.67
CA SER A 55 -14.19 1.89 -12.16
C SER A 55 -13.78 2.80 -11.00
N ALA A 56 -12.63 3.45 -11.15
CA ALA A 56 -12.12 4.41 -10.20
C ALA A 56 -11.13 5.40 -10.86
N PRO A 57 -11.01 6.64 -10.34
CA PRO A 57 -10.07 7.60 -10.92
C PRO A 57 -8.61 7.13 -10.73
N LEU A 58 -7.83 7.04 -11.83
CA LEU A 58 -6.38 6.80 -11.77
C LEU A 58 -5.66 7.79 -10.84
N ALA A 59 -6.14 9.03 -10.79
CA ALA A 59 -5.60 10.10 -9.96
C ALA A 59 -5.70 9.85 -8.43
N ARG A 60 -6.44 8.82 -7.99
CA ARG A 60 -6.45 8.42 -6.57
C ARG A 60 -5.14 7.73 -6.15
N VAL A 61 -4.43 7.18 -7.12
CA VAL A 61 -3.20 6.42 -6.90
C VAL A 61 -2.01 7.37 -6.77
N ARG A 62 -1.24 7.20 -5.71
CA ARG A 62 0.08 7.82 -5.54
C ARG A 62 1.12 6.92 -6.16
N TRP A 63 1.82 7.45 -7.14
CA TRP A 63 2.82 6.72 -7.90
C TRP A 63 4.23 7.09 -7.44
N TYR A 64 5.06 6.08 -7.30
CA TYR A 64 6.47 6.22 -7.01
C TYR A 64 7.27 5.32 -7.94
N GLU A 65 8.44 5.79 -8.35
CA GLU A 65 9.47 4.92 -8.89
C GLU A 65 10.55 4.70 -7.85
N ALA A 66 11.14 3.51 -7.82
CA ALA A 66 12.25 3.16 -6.95
C ALA A 66 13.34 2.46 -7.75
N GLU A 67 14.59 2.52 -7.29
CA GLU A 67 15.67 1.78 -7.95
C GLU A 67 15.52 0.29 -7.69
N ARG A 68 15.14 -0.07 -6.46
CA ARG A 68 14.91 -1.45 -6.02
C ARG A 68 13.65 -1.53 -5.17
N LEU A 69 12.95 -2.66 -5.27
CA LEU A 69 11.76 -2.99 -4.50
C LEU A 69 11.97 -4.35 -3.86
N ILE A 70 12.41 -4.36 -2.60
CA ILE A 70 12.79 -5.59 -1.91
C ILE A 70 11.72 -5.96 -0.90
N ASN A 71 11.29 -7.21 -0.93
CA ASN A 71 10.55 -7.80 0.18
C ASN A 71 11.56 -8.29 1.23
N ARG A 72 11.56 -7.67 2.41
CA ARG A 72 12.52 -7.99 3.49
C ARG A 72 12.38 -9.40 4.04
N GLU A 73 11.18 -9.95 4.03
CA GLU A 73 10.91 -11.28 4.58
C GLU A 73 11.33 -12.38 3.60
N ALA A 74 10.97 -12.22 2.33
CA ALA A 74 11.27 -13.19 1.28
C ALA A 74 12.66 -13.01 0.66
N GLY A 75 13.28 -11.83 0.80
CA GLY A 75 14.54 -11.47 0.14
C GLY A 75 14.40 -11.33 -1.38
N THR A 76 13.18 -11.21 -1.89
CA THR A 76 12.88 -11.16 -3.33
C THR A 76 12.77 -9.73 -3.84
N GLU A 77 13.20 -9.50 -5.07
CA GLU A 77 13.05 -8.22 -5.76
C GLU A 77 11.79 -8.25 -6.65
N HIS A 78 10.95 -7.22 -6.52
CA HIS A 78 9.67 -7.11 -7.21
C HIS A 78 9.76 -6.11 -8.36
N VAL A 79 9.00 -6.34 -9.42
CA VAL A 79 8.89 -5.40 -10.56
C VAL A 79 8.10 -4.15 -10.19
N GLY A 80 7.00 -4.37 -9.47
CA GLY A 80 6.17 -3.35 -8.86
C GLY A 80 5.70 -3.82 -7.50
N ALA A 81 5.08 -2.92 -6.74
CA ALA A 81 4.40 -3.27 -5.53
C ALA A 81 3.30 -2.24 -5.23
N TRP A 82 2.10 -2.74 -4.98
CA TRP A 82 1.02 -1.97 -4.40
C TRP A 82 1.08 -2.03 -2.86
N SER A 83 0.82 -0.89 -2.24
CA SER A 83 0.69 -0.74 -0.80
C SER A 83 -0.65 -0.05 -0.49
N PRO A 84 -1.50 -0.67 0.36
CA PRO A 84 -2.80 -0.12 0.68
C PRO A 84 -2.72 1.32 1.25
N PRO A 85 -3.72 2.17 0.99
CA PRO A 85 -4.85 1.89 0.11
C PRO A 85 -4.55 2.16 -1.38
N HIS A 86 -3.70 3.14 -1.69
CA HIS A 86 -3.55 3.65 -3.06
C HIS A 86 -2.13 4.09 -3.38
N THR A 87 -1.13 3.31 -2.99
CA THR A 87 0.27 3.62 -3.33
C THR A 87 0.80 2.54 -4.24
N ILE A 88 1.32 2.90 -5.41
CA ILE A 88 2.01 1.97 -6.29
C ILE A 88 3.46 2.41 -6.46
N PHE A 89 4.37 1.47 -6.23
CA PHE A 89 5.77 1.59 -6.53
C PHE A 89 6.09 0.77 -7.77
N ILE A 90 6.85 1.32 -8.71
CA ILE A 90 7.37 0.59 -9.88
C ILE A 90 8.89 0.72 -9.89
N ARG A 91 9.60 -0.34 -10.26
CA ARG A 91 11.04 -0.22 -10.50
C ARG A 91 11.33 0.73 -11.65
N SER A 92 12.33 1.58 -11.46
CA SER A 92 12.71 2.62 -12.43
C SER A 92 13.10 2.03 -13.80
N ASP A 93 13.69 0.83 -13.83
CA ASP A 93 14.04 0.12 -15.07
C ASP A 93 12.88 -0.69 -15.69
N ARG A 94 11.66 -0.56 -15.15
CA ARG A 94 10.46 -1.30 -15.55
C ARG A 94 9.21 -0.42 -15.68
N LEU A 95 9.36 0.91 -15.73
CA LEU A 95 8.22 1.84 -15.85
C LEU A 95 7.29 1.58 -17.04
N LEU A 96 7.81 1.00 -18.12
CA LEU A 96 7.03 0.66 -19.32
C LEU A 96 6.77 -0.84 -19.48
N PHE A 97 7.05 -1.64 -18.44
CA PHE A 97 6.72 -3.05 -18.44
C PHE A 97 5.23 -3.22 -18.10
N GLU A 98 4.41 -3.15 -19.16
CA GLU A 98 2.96 -3.12 -19.10
C GLU A 98 2.34 -4.16 -18.17
N ALA A 99 2.70 -5.45 -18.32
CA ALA A 99 2.14 -6.52 -17.50
C ALA A 99 2.38 -6.31 -16.00
N GLY A 100 3.57 -5.84 -15.60
CA GLY A 100 3.86 -5.56 -14.19
C GLY A 100 3.13 -4.33 -13.67
N VAL A 101 2.96 -3.29 -14.48
CA VAL A 101 2.19 -2.12 -14.09
C VAL A 101 0.71 -2.47 -13.92
N LYS A 102 0.13 -3.20 -14.88
CA LYS A 102 -1.26 -3.68 -14.82
C LYS A 102 -1.50 -4.58 -13.60
N HIS A 103 -0.54 -5.44 -13.25
CA HIS A 103 -0.59 -6.25 -12.04
C HIS A 103 -0.83 -5.39 -10.78
N GLU A 104 -0.05 -4.32 -10.59
CA GLU A 104 -0.22 -3.43 -9.44
C GLU A 104 -1.52 -2.61 -9.50
N MET A 105 -1.98 -2.26 -10.71
CA MET A 105 -3.28 -1.59 -10.89
C MET A 105 -4.45 -2.50 -10.47
N VAL A 106 -4.37 -3.81 -10.73
CA VAL A 106 -5.38 -4.78 -10.28
C VAL A 106 -5.41 -4.85 -8.76
N HIS A 107 -4.26 -4.88 -8.09
CA HIS A 107 -4.18 -4.77 -6.63
C HIS A 107 -4.92 -3.53 -6.12
N ASP A 108 -4.70 -2.36 -6.73
CA ASP A 108 -5.38 -1.13 -6.34
C ASP A 108 -6.89 -1.18 -6.59
N LEU A 109 -7.35 -1.72 -7.71
CA LEU A 109 -8.79 -1.77 -7.98
C LEU A 109 -9.52 -2.75 -7.04
N LEU A 110 -8.90 -3.90 -6.74
CA LEU A 110 -9.48 -4.92 -5.87
C LEU A 110 -9.27 -4.65 -4.38
N GLN A 111 -8.29 -3.82 -4.01
CA GLN A 111 -7.90 -3.55 -2.62
C GLN A 111 -7.54 -4.82 -1.84
N VAL A 112 -6.81 -5.75 -2.49
CA VAL A 112 -6.35 -7.01 -1.89
C VAL A 112 -4.85 -7.19 -2.15
N MET A 113 -4.14 -7.76 -1.17
CA MET A 113 -2.71 -8.09 -1.31
C MET A 113 -2.50 -9.45 -1.98
N GLU A 114 -3.50 -10.32 -1.85
CA GLU A 114 -3.48 -11.71 -2.24
C GLU A 114 -3.81 -11.89 -3.73
N HIS A 115 -3.17 -12.88 -4.32
CA HIS A 115 -3.31 -13.21 -5.75
C HIS A 115 -4.32 -14.33 -6.01
N ASP A 116 -5.05 -14.79 -4.99
CA ASP A 116 -5.91 -15.99 -5.05
C ASP A 116 -7.32 -15.71 -5.60
N SER A 117 -7.76 -14.45 -5.58
CA SER A 117 -9.03 -14.04 -6.16
C SER A 117 -9.11 -14.43 -7.64
N PRO A 118 -10.20 -15.08 -8.10
CA PRO A 118 -10.39 -15.41 -9.50
C PRO A 118 -10.37 -14.18 -10.44
N VAL A 119 -10.73 -13.00 -9.92
CA VAL A 119 -10.62 -11.75 -10.67
C VAL A 119 -9.16 -11.34 -10.81
N PHE A 120 -8.37 -11.46 -9.74
CA PHE A 120 -6.95 -11.17 -9.77
C PHE A 120 -6.22 -12.06 -10.78
N VAL A 121 -6.38 -13.38 -10.66
CA VAL A 121 -5.75 -14.37 -11.55
C VAL A 121 -6.06 -14.10 -13.02
N ARG A 122 -7.29 -13.68 -13.32
CA ARG A 122 -7.73 -13.39 -14.69
C ARG A 122 -7.18 -12.06 -15.22
N CYS A 123 -7.15 -11.01 -14.40
CA CYS A 123 -6.91 -9.65 -14.87
C CYS A 123 -5.46 -9.16 -14.70
N ALA A 124 -4.69 -9.72 -13.78
CA ALA A 124 -3.33 -9.24 -13.48
C ALA A 124 -2.25 -9.74 -14.46
N GLY A 125 -2.59 -10.72 -15.32
CA GLY A 125 -1.70 -11.28 -16.34
C GLY A 125 -2.02 -10.85 -17.77
N MET A 126 -2.87 -9.82 -17.93
CA MET A 126 -3.28 -9.28 -19.23
C MET A 126 -2.19 -8.45 -19.91
#